data_AF-A0A925BB31-F1
#
_entry.id   AF-A0A925BB31-F1
#
_cell.length_a   1.000
_cell.length_b   1.000
_cell.length_c   1.000
_cell.angle_alpha   90.00
_cell.angle_beta   90.00
_cell.angle_gamma   90.00
#
_symmetry.space_group_name_H-M   'P 1'
#
loop_
_entity.id
_entity.type
_entity.pdbx_description
1 polymer ?
#
loop_
_entity_poly.entity_id
_entity_poly.type
_entity_poly.pdbx_seq_one_letter_code
_entity_poly.pdbx_strand_id
1 'polypeptide(L)'
;ASWQMAEAAWQARSRHWVEPISDQSPYNILDRRIENDRAGFLRKEGWGLVAWSPLAGGQLTGRYGKSVSVENLPTGSRIERNKMWQQRTNGDAAETALRFVGLAHEHGLSPAVAAVAWVRERDIVTAPIIGPRTIEQFRDLLPAATLALPDTLNQAIDELVAPGTAVADFLNNAGWQIGHLPGLSNEPA
;
A
#
# COMPACT_ATOMS: atom_id res chain seq x y z
N ALA A 1 1.79 11.35 -10.99
CA ALA A 1 0.55 12.12 -10.74
C ALA A 1 0.77 13.40 -9.90
N SER A 2 1.95 13.65 -9.32
CA SER A 2 2.19 14.83 -8.48
C SER A 2 2.07 16.15 -9.24
N TRP A 3 2.35 16.17 -10.55
CA TRP A 3 2.13 17.35 -11.38
C TRP A 3 0.65 17.78 -11.43
N GLN A 4 -0.30 16.85 -11.45
CA GLN A 4 -1.74 17.14 -11.42
C GLN A 4 -2.16 17.70 -10.07
N MET A 5 -1.56 17.18 -8.99
CA MET A 5 -1.79 17.68 -7.63
C MET A 5 -1.24 19.11 -7.49
N ALA A 6 -0.05 19.38 -8.05
CA ALA A 6 0.53 20.72 -8.09
C ALA A 6 -0.33 21.70 -8.90
N GLU A 7 -0.83 21.26 -10.06
CA GLU A 7 -1.76 22.06 -10.87
C GLU A 7 -3.04 22.36 -10.08
N ALA A 8 -3.66 21.36 -9.45
CA ALA A 8 -4.86 21.56 -8.64
C ALA A 8 -4.63 22.54 -7.48
N ALA A 9 -3.51 22.40 -6.76
CA ALA A 9 -3.12 23.34 -5.70
C ALA A 9 -2.96 24.77 -6.23
N TRP A 10 -2.28 24.93 -7.37
CA TRP A 10 -2.09 26.23 -8.00
C TRP A 10 -3.41 26.86 -8.49
N GLN A 11 -4.30 26.06 -9.10
CA GLN A 11 -5.60 26.54 -9.55
C GLN A 11 -6.46 27.01 -8.36
N ALA A 12 -6.41 26.30 -7.23
CA ALA A 12 -7.12 26.68 -6.01
C ALA A 12 -6.57 28.00 -5.43
N ARG A 13 -5.25 28.11 -5.27
CA ARG A 13 -4.57 29.32 -4.77
C ARG A 13 -4.85 30.54 -5.63
N SER A 14 -4.68 30.41 -6.95
CA SER A 14 -4.88 31.51 -7.91
C SER A 14 -6.32 32.03 -7.98
N ARG A 15 -7.31 31.20 -7.59
CA ARG A 15 -8.73 31.56 -7.58
C ARG A 15 -9.29 31.83 -6.19
N HIS A 16 -8.45 31.83 -5.16
CA HIS A 16 -8.86 31.96 -3.76
C HIS A 16 -9.90 30.91 -3.35
N TRP A 17 -9.77 29.68 -3.86
CA TRP A 17 -10.58 28.54 -3.45
C TRP A 17 -9.92 27.79 -2.29
N VAL A 18 -10.69 26.88 -1.69
CA VAL A 18 -10.16 25.94 -0.70
C VAL A 18 -9.18 24.99 -1.40
N GLU A 19 -7.97 24.91 -0.87
CA GLU A 19 -6.95 23.98 -1.34
C GLU A 19 -7.26 22.55 -0.91
N PRO A 20 -6.89 21.54 -1.70
CA PRO A 20 -6.84 20.18 -1.19
C PRO A 20 -5.84 20.09 -0.03
N ILE A 21 -6.11 19.22 0.93
CA ILE A 21 -5.26 19.04 2.12
C ILE A 21 -4.81 17.59 2.31
N SER A 22 -5.27 16.68 1.45
CA SER A 22 -4.99 15.27 1.59
C SER A 22 -4.97 14.54 0.26
N ASP A 23 -4.19 13.47 0.20
CA ASP A 23 -4.17 12.50 -0.87
C ASP A 23 -4.60 11.12 -0.34
N GLN A 24 -5.36 10.37 -1.15
CA GLN A 24 -5.79 9.02 -0.82
C GLN A 24 -5.22 8.05 -1.85
N SER A 25 -3.93 7.78 -1.74
CA SER A 25 -3.20 6.85 -2.61
C SER A 25 -2.83 5.55 -1.88
N PRO A 26 -2.55 4.46 -2.61
CA PRO A 26 -2.22 3.20 -1.97
C PRO A 26 -0.80 3.24 -1.44
N TYR A 27 -0.61 2.79 -0.21
CA TYR A 27 0.71 2.65 0.33
C TYR A 27 0.79 1.45 1.26
N ASN A 28 1.69 0.54 0.94
CA ASN A 28 1.93 -0.70 1.67
C ASN A 28 3.30 -1.26 1.28
N ILE A 29 3.75 -2.28 1.99
CA ILE A 29 5.07 -2.88 1.82
C ILE A 29 5.32 -3.37 0.38
N LEU A 30 4.28 -3.83 -0.35
CA LEU A 30 4.44 -4.39 -1.70
C LEU A 30 4.45 -3.32 -2.81
N ASP A 31 4.07 -2.08 -2.51
CA ASP A 31 4.08 -0.96 -3.46
C ASP A 31 4.43 0.35 -2.75
N ARG A 32 5.70 0.72 -2.88
CA ARG A 32 6.33 1.88 -2.23
C ARG A 32 6.56 3.04 -3.20
N ARG A 33 6.05 2.97 -4.43
CA ARG A 33 6.32 3.95 -5.49
C ARG A 33 5.85 5.38 -5.18
N ILE A 34 4.95 5.57 -4.21
CA ILE A 34 4.61 6.91 -3.68
C ILE A 34 5.87 7.65 -3.19
N GLU A 35 6.86 6.93 -2.67
CA GLU A 35 8.08 7.49 -2.10
C GLU A 35 8.95 8.22 -3.15
N ASN A 36 8.84 7.87 -4.44
CA ASN A 36 9.70 8.44 -5.50
C ASN A 36 9.44 9.91 -5.82
N ASP A 37 8.20 10.38 -5.68
CA ASP A 37 7.79 11.70 -6.19
C ASP A 37 6.69 12.30 -5.33
N ARG A 38 5.59 11.56 -5.16
CA ARG A 38 4.39 12.04 -4.45
C ARG A 38 4.68 12.36 -2.98
N ALA A 39 5.50 11.56 -2.31
CA ALA A 39 5.95 11.83 -0.95
C ALA A 39 6.62 13.20 -0.81
N GLY A 40 7.48 13.58 -1.77
CA GLY A 40 8.14 14.90 -1.78
C GLY A 40 7.14 16.04 -1.93
N PHE A 41 6.16 15.89 -2.83
CA PHE A 41 5.09 16.87 -3.01
C PHE A 41 4.24 17.04 -1.73
N LEU A 42 3.79 15.93 -1.14
CA LEU A 42 2.96 15.96 0.07
C LEU A 42 3.66 16.67 1.23
N ARG A 43 4.95 16.38 1.46
CA ARG A 43 5.75 17.09 2.47
C ARG A 43 5.87 18.58 2.17
N LYS A 44 6.14 18.94 0.92
CA LYS A 44 6.32 20.34 0.50
C LYS A 44 5.05 21.16 0.70
N GLU A 45 3.90 20.61 0.31
CA GLU A 45 2.61 21.33 0.36
C GLU A 45 1.88 21.16 1.71
N GLY A 46 2.40 20.33 2.62
CA GLY A 46 1.77 20.04 3.91
C GLY A 46 0.49 19.21 3.80
N TRP A 47 0.34 18.43 2.72
CA TRP A 47 -0.83 17.58 2.53
C TRP A 47 -0.64 16.25 3.25
N GLY A 48 -1.70 15.77 3.90
CA GLY A 48 -1.71 14.47 4.56
C GLY A 48 -1.90 13.30 3.60
N LEU A 49 -1.21 12.18 3.81
CA LEU A 49 -1.54 10.92 3.12
C LEU A 49 -2.49 10.08 3.98
N VAL A 50 -3.68 9.84 3.45
CA VAL A 50 -4.64 8.89 4.01
C VAL A 50 -4.53 7.58 3.21
N ALA A 51 -3.55 6.75 3.58
CA ALA A 51 -3.12 5.61 2.78
C ALA A 51 -4.17 4.49 2.74
N TRP A 52 -4.57 4.04 1.54
CA TRP A 52 -5.43 2.86 1.41
C TRP A 52 -4.64 1.58 1.15
N SER A 53 -5.27 0.44 1.45
CA SER A 53 -4.69 -0.91 1.35
C SER A 53 -3.39 -1.17 2.11
N PRO A 54 -3.27 -0.78 3.40
CA PRO A 54 -2.06 -1.07 4.19
C PRO A 54 -1.75 -2.58 4.29
N LEU A 55 -2.75 -3.45 4.14
CA LEU A 55 -2.60 -4.91 4.14
C LEU A 55 -2.47 -5.54 2.75
N ALA A 56 -2.34 -4.74 1.68
CA ALA A 56 -2.23 -5.21 0.30
C ALA A 56 -3.34 -6.20 -0.12
N GLY A 57 -4.60 -5.89 0.21
CA GLY A 57 -5.72 -6.80 -0.07
C GLY A 57 -5.83 -8.00 0.89
N GLY A 58 -4.98 -8.06 1.92
CA GLY A 58 -4.88 -9.15 2.87
C GLY A 58 -3.61 -9.99 2.71
N GLN A 59 -2.81 -9.76 1.67
CA GLN A 59 -1.57 -10.51 1.40
C GLN A 59 -0.60 -10.48 2.59
N LEU A 60 -0.42 -9.31 3.20
CA LEU A 60 0.50 -9.11 4.32
C LEU A 60 0.02 -9.73 5.65
N THR A 61 -1.12 -10.44 5.65
CA THR A 61 -1.62 -11.16 6.84
C THR A 61 -1.23 -12.64 6.85
N GLY A 62 -0.68 -13.17 5.75
CA GLY A 62 -0.40 -14.60 5.60
C GLY A 62 -1.62 -15.46 5.30
N ARG A 63 -2.81 -14.87 5.15
CA ARG A 63 -4.06 -15.59 4.84
C ARG A 63 -4.10 -16.27 3.47
N TYR A 64 -3.17 -15.92 2.57
CA TYR A 64 -3.06 -16.47 1.23
C TYR A 64 -1.79 -17.32 1.19
N GLY A 65 -1.90 -18.57 0.72
CA GLY A 65 -0.77 -19.49 0.64
C GLY A 65 0.21 -19.15 -0.49
N LYS A 66 1.28 -19.96 -0.62
CA LYS A 66 2.36 -19.80 -1.62
C LYS A 66 1.86 -19.81 -3.08
N SER A 67 0.75 -20.49 -3.36
CA SER A 67 0.09 -20.49 -4.66
C SER A 67 -1.32 -19.96 -4.53
N VAL A 68 -1.53 -18.72 -4.95
CA VAL A 68 -2.87 -18.13 -5.06
C VAL A 68 -3.50 -18.60 -6.36
N SER A 69 -4.01 -19.83 -6.38
CA SER A 69 -4.91 -20.29 -7.44
C SER A 69 -6.36 -20.02 -7.05
N VAL A 70 -7.25 -19.89 -8.04
CA VAL A 70 -8.68 -19.68 -7.79
C VAL A 70 -9.26 -20.79 -6.90
N GLU A 71 -8.71 -22.01 -6.96
CA GLU A 71 -9.15 -23.14 -6.13
C GLU A 71 -8.71 -23.05 -4.65
N ASN A 72 -7.66 -22.27 -4.33
CA ASN A 72 -7.06 -22.21 -3.00
C ASN A 72 -7.28 -20.86 -2.28
N LEU A 73 -8.20 -20.04 -2.79
CA LEU A 73 -8.56 -18.78 -2.16
C LEU A 73 -9.47 -19.00 -0.93
N PRO A 74 -9.21 -18.35 0.22
CA PRO A 74 -10.14 -18.40 1.34
C PRO A 74 -11.53 -17.92 0.91
N THR A 75 -12.57 -18.68 1.23
CA THR A 75 -13.96 -18.35 0.90
C THR A 75 -14.34 -16.95 1.42
N GLY A 76 -15.01 -16.18 0.58
CA GLY A 76 -15.38 -14.79 0.81
C GLY A 76 -14.20 -13.82 0.82
N SER A 77 -13.00 -14.20 0.34
CA SER A 77 -11.85 -13.29 0.31
C SER A 77 -12.01 -12.13 -0.67
N ARG A 78 -11.18 -11.09 -0.55
CA ARG A 78 -11.22 -9.95 -1.47
C ARG A 78 -10.76 -10.36 -2.88
N ILE A 79 -9.75 -11.22 -2.96
CA ILE A 79 -9.19 -11.74 -4.20
C ILE A 79 -10.19 -12.63 -4.95
N GLU A 80 -10.94 -13.48 -4.24
CA GLU A 80 -11.97 -14.33 -4.86
C GLU A 80 -13.05 -13.48 -5.54
N ARG A 81 -13.47 -12.39 -4.90
CA ARG A 81 -14.59 -11.56 -5.38
C ARG A 81 -14.23 -10.57 -6.48
N ASN A 82 -12.94 -10.34 -6.77
CA ASN A 82 -12.54 -9.28 -7.69
C ASN A 82 -11.23 -9.60 -8.41
N LYS A 83 -11.32 -9.77 -9.74
CA LYS A 83 -10.21 -10.14 -10.63
C LYS A 83 -9.04 -9.15 -10.63
N MET A 84 -9.29 -7.85 -10.39
CA MET A 84 -8.21 -6.86 -10.26
C MET A 84 -7.25 -7.21 -9.11
N TRP A 85 -7.78 -7.80 -8.03
CA TRP A 85 -6.96 -8.21 -6.89
C TRP A 85 -6.14 -9.48 -7.15
N GLN A 86 -6.54 -10.31 -8.11
CA GLN A 86 -5.77 -11.48 -8.53
C GLN A 86 -4.49 -11.04 -9.25
N GLN A 87 -4.57 -10.02 -10.11
CA GLN A 87 -3.41 -9.46 -10.81
C GLN A 87 -2.35 -8.89 -9.85
N ARG A 88 -2.79 -8.40 -8.67
CA ARG A 88 -1.91 -7.88 -7.60
C ARG A 88 -1.35 -8.95 -6.66
N THR A 89 -1.75 -10.19 -6.86
CA THR A 89 -1.37 -11.34 -6.02
C THR A 89 -0.75 -12.41 -6.92
N ASN A 90 0.18 -11.98 -7.78
CA ASN A 90 0.98 -12.87 -8.62
C ASN A 90 2.16 -13.46 -7.82
N GLY A 91 2.96 -14.33 -8.45
CA GLY A 91 4.01 -15.11 -7.79
C GLY A 91 4.95 -14.26 -6.91
N ASP A 92 5.54 -13.21 -7.49
CA ASP A 92 6.52 -12.36 -6.79
C ASP A 92 5.89 -11.60 -5.62
N ALA A 93 4.69 -11.04 -5.81
CA ALA A 93 3.96 -10.34 -4.76
C ALA A 93 3.56 -11.29 -3.61
N ALA A 94 3.08 -12.49 -3.93
CA ALA A 94 2.66 -13.48 -2.95
C ALA A 94 3.87 -14.05 -2.18
N GLU A 95 4.97 -14.36 -2.85
CA GLU A 95 6.21 -14.82 -2.21
C GLU A 95 6.78 -13.74 -1.28
N THR A 96 6.84 -12.50 -1.75
CA THR A 96 7.32 -11.36 -0.95
C THR A 96 6.45 -11.14 0.28
N ALA A 97 5.12 -11.21 0.13
CA ALA A 97 4.20 -11.09 1.25
C ALA A 97 4.40 -12.20 2.30
N LEU A 98 4.67 -13.43 1.87
CA LEU A 98 4.96 -14.54 2.78
C LEU A 98 6.32 -14.42 3.48
N ARG A 99 7.33 -13.90 2.78
CA ARG A 99 8.63 -13.56 3.40
C ARG A 99 8.45 -12.49 4.48
N PHE A 100 7.67 -11.45 4.21
CA PHE A 100 7.31 -10.45 5.21
C PHE A 100 6.58 -11.08 6.42
N VAL A 101 5.64 -12.00 6.18
CA VAL A 101 4.95 -12.72 7.25
C VAL A 101 5.94 -13.49 8.13
N GLY A 102 6.92 -14.16 7.53
CA GLY A 102 8.02 -14.80 8.25
C GLY A 102 8.80 -13.82 9.13
N LEU A 103 9.24 -12.69 8.56
CA LEU A 103 9.97 -11.65 9.29
C LEU A 103 9.16 -11.11 10.49
N ALA A 104 7.86 -10.83 10.30
CA ALA A 104 7.01 -10.36 11.39
C ALA A 104 6.93 -11.41 12.53
N HIS A 105 6.83 -12.69 12.19
CA HIS A 105 6.82 -13.78 13.17
C HIS A 105 8.17 -13.97 13.88
N GLU A 106 9.30 -13.82 13.20
CA GLU A 106 10.64 -13.85 13.80
C GLU A 106 10.81 -12.76 14.86
N HIS A 107 10.12 -11.62 14.69
CA HIS A 107 10.05 -10.54 15.68
C HIS A 107 8.91 -10.69 16.71
N GLY A 108 8.19 -11.81 16.72
CA GLY A 108 7.08 -12.06 17.66
C GLY A 108 5.85 -11.18 17.44
N LEU A 109 5.68 -10.61 16.23
CA LEU A 109 4.58 -9.71 15.90
C LEU A 109 3.53 -10.41 15.03
N SER A 110 2.27 -9.96 15.16
CA SER A 110 1.24 -10.27 14.18
C SER A 110 1.57 -9.59 12.85
N PRO A 111 1.63 -10.31 11.71
CA PRO A 111 1.94 -9.72 10.41
C PRO A 111 0.98 -8.59 10.02
N ALA A 112 -0.30 -8.75 10.35
CA ALA A 112 -1.32 -7.75 10.08
C ALA A 112 -1.08 -6.46 10.88
N VAL A 113 -0.74 -6.60 12.17
CA VAL A 113 -0.43 -5.46 13.05
C VAL A 113 0.86 -4.78 12.58
N ALA A 114 1.89 -5.56 12.29
CA ALA A 114 3.18 -5.05 11.84
C ALA A 114 3.06 -4.27 10.52
N ALA A 115 2.30 -4.78 9.54
CA ALA A 115 2.10 -4.10 8.26
C ALA A 115 1.35 -2.77 8.42
N VAL A 116 0.31 -2.71 9.26
CA VAL A 116 -0.43 -1.45 9.50
C VAL A 116 0.43 -0.46 10.29
N ALA A 117 1.16 -0.93 11.32
CA ALA A 117 2.09 -0.10 12.08
C ALA A 117 3.20 0.46 11.18
N TRP A 118 3.73 -0.35 10.26
CA TRP A 118 4.74 0.05 9.29
C TRP A 118 4.28 1.22 8.45
N VAL A 119 3.08 1.14 7.88
CA VAL A 119 2.48 2.24 7.09
C VAL A 119 2.27 3.47 7.97
N ARG A 120 1.73 3.31 9.19
CA ARG A 120 1.48 4.41 10.13
C ARG A 120 2.75 5.18 10.51
N GLU A 121 3.89 4.51 10.62
CA GLU A 121 5.16 5.13 11.04
C GLU A 121 5.85 5.95 9.94
N ARG A 122 5.39 5.86 8.70
CA ARG A 122 5.98 6.62 7.61
C ARG A 122 5.58 8.08 7.77
N ASP A 123 6.58 8.95 7.77
CA ASP A 123 6.43 10.39 8.04
C ASP A 123 5.41 11.11 7.14
N ILE A 124 5.21 10.62 5.91
CA ILE A 124 4.21 11.13 4.97
C ILE A 124 2.78 10.73 5.31
N VAL A 125 2.58 9.69 6.13
CA VAL A 125 1.27 9.09 6.42
C VAL A 125 0.61 9.79 7.61
N THR A 126 -0.57 10.35 7.36
CA THR A 126 -1.43 10.89 8.42
C THR A 126 -2.27 9.78 9.04
N ALA A 127 -2.83 8.88 8.23
CA ALA A 127 -3.59 7.74 8.72
C ALA A 127 -3.66 6.61 7.69
N PRO A 128 -3.42 5.35 8.06
CA PRO A 128 -3.77 4.20 7.23
C PRO A 128 -5.28 3.89 7.32
N ILE A 129 -5.90 3.57 6.18
CA ILE A 129 -7.29 3.09 6.11
C ILE A 129 -7.31 1.57 6.27
N ILE A 130 -7.76 1.09 7.43
CA ILE A 130 -8.02 -0.33 7.66
C ILE A 130 -9.43 -0.72 7.21
N GLY A 131 -9.61 -1.95 6.78
CA GLY A 131 -10.91 -2.47 6.31
C GLY A 131 -11.20 -3.88 6.83
N PRO A 132 -11.34 -4.08 8.15
CA PRO A 132 -11.74 -5.35 8.73
C PRO A 132 -13.19 -5.69 8.34
N ARG A 133 -13.48 -6.98 8.18
CA ARG A 133 -14.83 -7.47 7.87
C ARG A 133 -15.62 -7.91 9.10
N THR A 134 -14.93 -8.20 10.19
CA THR A 134 -15.53 -8.60 11.46
C THR A 134 -14.97 -7.74 12.58
N ILE A 135 -15.67 -7.70 13.71
CA ILE A 135 -15.23 -6.92 14.87
C ILE A 135 -13.95 -7.52 15.50
N GLU A 136 -13.75 -8.83 15.36
CA GLU A 136 -12.53 -9.52 15.78
C GLU A 136 -11.33 -9.03 14.97
N GLN A 137 -11.45 -8.99 13.64
CA GLN A 137 -10.39 -8.42 12.78
C GLN A 137 -10.09 -6.96 13.11
N PHE A 138 -11.09 -6.18 13.51
CA PHE A 138 -10.88 -4.81 13.95
C PHE A 138 -10.08 -4.78 15.27
N ARG A 139 -10.49 -5.57 16.27
CA ARG A 139 -9.81 -5.66 17.57
C ARG A 139 -8.37 -6.15 17.43
N ASP A 140 -8.12 -7.14 16.58
CA ASP A 140 -6.80 -7.68 16.32
C ASP A 140 -5.84 -6.64 15.70
N LEU A 141 -6.38 -5.61 15.03
CA LEU A 141 -5.60 -4.53 14.43
C LEU A 141 -5.40 -3.32 15.37
N LEU A 142 -6.13 -3.21 16.48
CA LEU A 142 -5.99 -2.08 17.41
C LEU A 142 -4.56 -1.88 17.94
N PRO A 143 -3.75 -2.92 18.22
CA PRO A 143 -2.36 -2.73 18.63
C PRO A 143 -1.52 -1.95 17.61
N ALA A 144 -1.91 -1.96 16.32
CA ALA A 144 -1.22 -1.21 15.27
C ALA A 144 -1.37 0.30 15.41
N ALA A 145 -2.21 0.81 16.32
CA ALA A 145 -2.31 2.24 16.59
C ALA A 145 -1.11 2.79 17.37
N THR A 146 -0.48 1.97 18.21
CA THR A 146 0.58 2.40 19.14
C THR A 146 1.86 1.57 19.08
N LEU A 147 1.85 0.42 18.39
CA LEU A 147 3.04 -0.41 18.24
C LEU A 147 4.17 0.37 17.56
N ALA A 148 5.31 0.54 18.23
CA ALA A 148 6.56 0.97 17.61
C ALA A 148 7.27 -0.24 17.00
N LEU A 149 7.60 -0.19 15.70
CA LEU A 149 8.34 -1.28 15.06
C LEU A 149 9.82 -1.24 15.45
N PRO A 150 10.44 -2.41 15.71
CA PRO A 150 11.89 -2.50 15.88
C PRO A 150 12.61 -2.01 14.62
N ASP A 151 13.69 -1.23 14.78
CA ASP A 151 14.52 -0.76 13.67
C ASP A 151 15.03 -1.90 12.79
N THR A 152 15.36 -3.03 13.39
CA THR A 152 15.78 -4.26 12.68
C THR A 152 14.71 -4.79 11.73
N LEU A 153 13.43 -4.71 12.13
CA LEU A 153 12.32 -5.12 11.26
C LEU A 153 12.10 -4.09 10.15
N ASN A 154 12.18 -2.79 10.45
CA ASN A 154 12.12 -1.75 9.42
C ASN A 154 13.20 -1.96 8.36
N GLN A 155 14.44 -2.22 8.77
CA GLN A 155 15.55 -2.52 7.87
C GLN A 155 15.29 -3.79 7.04
N ALA A 156 14.86 -4.88 7.67
CA ALA A 156 14.55 -6.12 6.96
C ALA A 156 13.43 -5.92 5.91
N ILE A 157 12.45 -5.04 6.18
CA ILE A 157 11.41 -4.69 5.21
C ILE A 157 11.98 -3.87 4.05
N ASP A 158 12.89 -2.92 4.31
CA ASP A 158 13.57 -2.16 3.27
C ASP A 158 14.45 -3.05 2.37
N GLU A 159 15.10 -4.07 2.94
CA GLU A 159 15.86 -5.07 2.18
C GLU A 159 14.94 -6.01 1.39
N LEU A 160 13.75 -6.32 1.91
CA LEU A 160 12.76 -7.15 1.23
C LEU A 160 12.11 -6.44 0.05
N VAL A 161 11.73 -5.17 0.22
CA VAL A 161 11.19 -4.31 -0.83
C VAL A 161 11.81 -2.93 -0.69
N ALA A 162 12.74 -2.59 -1.58
CA ALA A 162 13.49 -1.35 -1.53
C ALA A 162 12.56 -0.11 -1.58
N PRO A 163 12.90 0.97 -0.86
CA PRO A 163 12.21 2.24 -0.95
C PRO A 163 11.96 2.68 -2.41
N GLY A 164 10.76 3.17 -2.70
CA GLY A 164 10.38 3.61 -4.05
C GLY A 164 10.10 2.51 -5.08
N THR A 165 10.23 1.22 -4.74
CA THR A 165 9.98 0.11 -5.66
C THR A 165 8.59 -0.51 -5.47
N ALA A 166 8.21 -1.45 -6.34
CA ALA A 166 6.99 -2.23 -6.19
C ALA A 166 7.17 -3.64 -6.73
N VAL A 167 6.55 -4.60 -6.04
CA VAL A 167 6.38 -5.99 -6.49
C VAL A 167 4.92 -6.31 -6.82
N ALA A 168 4.00 -5.40 -6.50
CA ALA A 168 2.59 -5.48 -6.84
C ALA A 168 2.07 -4.11 -7.33
N ASP A 169 1.20 -4.09 -8.34
CA ASP A 169 0.69 -2.83 -8.89
C ASP A 169 -0.57 -2.33 -8.17
N PHE A 170 -0.37 -1.52 -7.14
CA PHE A 170 -1.45 -0.80 -6.46
C PHE A 170 -1.62 0.62 -6.98
N LEU A 171 -0.51 1.30 -7.26
CA LEU A 171 -0.47 2.72 -7.60
C LEU A 171 -1.07 3.05 -8.97
N ASN A 172 -0.88 2.21 -9.99
CA ASN A 172 -1.39 2.45 -11.34
C ASN A 172 -2.69 1.68 -11.57
N ASN A 173 -3.68 1.91 -10.72
CA ASN A 173 -4.89 1.08 -10.68
C ASN A 173 -5.99 1.49 -11.66
N ALA A 174 -5.85 2.65 -12.29
CA ALA A 174 -6.81 3.14 -13.25
C ALA A 174 -6.13 3.37 -14.60
N GLY A 175 -6.75 2.93 -15.69
CA GLY A 175 -6.19 3.02 -17.05
C GLY A 175 -5.85 4.45 -17.50
N TRP A 176 -6.36 5.48 -16.82
CA TRP A 176 -6.05 6.89 -17.07
C TRP A 176 -4.84 7.41 -16.28
N GLN A 177 -4.41 6.72 -15.21
CA GLN A 177 -3.19 7.07 -14.45
C GLN A 177 -1.93 6.66 -15.19
N ILE A 178 -2.04 5.66 -16.06
CA ILE A 178 -1.05 5.35 -17.07
C ILE A 178 -1.21 6.45 -18.12
N GLY A 179 -0.28 7.41 -18.16
CA GLY A 179 -0.21 8.34 -19.27
C GLY A 179 -0.14 7.52 -20.55
N HIS A 180 -1.24 7.48 -21.31
CA HIS A 180 -1.30 6.72 -22.55
C HIS A 180 -0.39 7.45 -23.54
N LEU A 181 0.89 7.09 -23.55
CA LEU A 181 1.86 7.59 -24.50
C LEU A 181 1.65 6.81 -25.80
N PRO A 182 1.12 7.42 -26.86
CA PRO A 182 0.89 6.71 -28.11
C PRO A 182 2.23 6.14 -28.62
N GLY A 183 2.29 4.83 -28.87
CA GLY A 183 3.47 4.15 -29.41
C GLY A 183 4.35 3.37 -28.41
N LEU A 184 4.05 3.43 -27.11
CA LEU A 184 4.63 2.51 -26.11
C LEU A 184 3.56 1.50 -25.70
N SER A 185 3.69 0.26 -26.15
CA SER A 185 2.79 -0.82 -25.76
C SER A 185 2.87 -1.04 -24.25
N ASN A 186 1.72 -1.02 -23.57
CA ASN A 186 1.58 -1.39 -22.14
C ASN A 186 1.60 -2.92 -21.92
N GLU A 187 2.12 -3.70 -22.87
CA GLU A 187 2.29 -5.14 -22.72
C GLU A 187 3.55 -5.38 -21.87
N PRO A 188 3.49 -6.24 -20.84
CA PRO A 188 4.70 -6.65 -20.13
C PRO A 188 5.64 -7.38 -21.09
N ALA A 189 6.94 -7.10 -20.99
CA ALA A 189 7.99 -7.80 -21.73
C ALA A 189 8.14 -9.25 -21.25
#